data_AF-A0A521LKQ4-F1
#
_entry.id   AF-A0A521LKQ4-F1
#
_cell.length_a   1.000
_cell.length_b   1.000
_cell.length_c   1.000
_cell.angle_alpha   90.00
_cell.angle_beta   90.00
_cell.angle_gamma   90.00
#
_symmetry.space_group_name_H-M   'P 1'
#
loop_
_entity.id
_entity.type
_entity.pdbx_description
1 polymer ?
#
loop_
_entity_poly.entity_id
_entity_poly.type
_entity_poly.pdbx_seq_one_letter_code
_entity_poly.pdbx_strand_id
1 'polypeptide(L)' 'VLYSSIATYVILKLVDRMVGLRVSAAEEAMGLDLSQHDERAYS' A
#
# COMPACT_ATOMS: atom_id res chain seq x y z
N VAL A 1 -23.91 -3.76 3.16
CA VAL A 1 -22.69 -4.44 3.69
C VAL A 1 -22.19 -5.51 2.72
N LEU A 2 -22.98 -6.51 2.35
CA LEU A 2 -22.48 -7.61 1.50
C LEU A 2 -21.94 -7.15 0.13
N TYR A 3 -22.67 -6.26 -0.56
CA TYR A 3 -22.21 -5.67 -1.83
C TYR A 3 -20.87 -4.93 -1.66
N SER A 4 -20.78 -4.02 -0.69
CA SER A 4 -19.57 -3.23 -0.46
C SER A 4 -18.38 -4.12 -0.07
N SER A 5 -18.59 -5.18 0.71
CA SER A 5 -17.53 -6.13 1.08
C SER A 5 -17.01 -6.92 -0.12
N ILE A 6 -17.90 -7.45 -0.97
CA ILE A 6 -17.52 -8.23 -2.14
C ILE A 6 -16.86 -7.34 -3.20
N ALA A 7 -17.45 -6.17 -3.48
CA ALA A 7 -16.90 -5.22 -4.44
C ALA A 7 -15.50 -4.77 -4.01
N THR A 8 -15.31 -4.40 -2.75
CA THR A 8 -14.01 -4.00 -2.22
C THR A 8 -13.00 -5.14 -2.28
N TYR A 9 -13.39 -6.37 -1.92
CA TYR A 9 -12.50 -7.54 -2.01
C TYR A 9 -11.99 -7.77 -3.43
N VAL A 10 -12.88 -7.69 -4.43
CA VAL A 10 -12.50 -7.85 -5.84
C VAL A 10 -11.56 -6.75 -6.30
N ILE A 11 -11.86 -5.49 -5.97
CA ILE A 11 -11.01 -4.34 -6.32
C ILE A 11 -9.62 -4.49 -5.72
N LEU A 12 -9.53 -4.76 -4.41
CA LEU A 12 -8.24 -4.92 -3.72
C LEU A 12 -7.40 -6.03 -4.37
N LYS A 13 -8.02 -7.17 -4.69
CA LYS A 13 -7.33 -8.33 -5.27
C LYS A 13 -6.89 -8.11 -6.71
N LEU A 14 -7.58 -7.24 -7.46
CA LEU A 14 -7.17 -6.84 -8.80
C LEU A 14 -6.02 -5.84 -8.76
N VAL A 15 -6.15 -4.80 -7.93
CA VAL A 15 -5.10 -3.78 -7.77
C VAL A 15 -3.79 -4.39 -7.29
N ASP A 16 -3.86 -5.29 -6.30
CA ASP A 16 -2.69 -5.98 -5.76
C ASP A 16 -1.94 -6.80 -6.81
N ARG A 17 -2.64 -7.39 -7.79
CA ARG A 17 -2.00 -8.14 -8.88
C ARG A 17 -1.48 -7.28 -10.02
N MET A 18 -2.10 -6.12 -10.26
CA MET A 18 -1.71 -5.27 -11.39
C MET A 18 -0.55 -4.34 -11.04
N VAL A 19 -0.58 -3.73 -9.85
CA VAL A 19 0.37 -2.68 -9.45
C VAL A 19 1.14 -3.05 -8.18
N GLY A 20 0.58 -3.93 -7.35
CA GLY A 20 1.08 -4.19 -6.00
C GLY A 20 0.53 -3.14 -5.03
N LEU A 21 -0.25 -3.57 -4.04
CA LEU A 21 -0.92 -2.65 -3.12
C LEU A 21 -0.05 -2.25 -1.93
N ARG A 22 0.91 -3.10 -1.55
CA ARG A 22 1.78 -2.92 -0.39
C ARG A 22 3.24 -2.77 -0.83
N VAL A 23 3.95 -1.87 -0.16
CA VAL A 23 5.41 -1.71 -0.29
C VAL A 23 6.15 -2.96 0.19
N SER A 24 7.42 -3.09 -0.15
CA SER A 24 8.24 -4.21 0.31
C SER A 24 8.48 -4.13 1.82
N ALA A 25 8.77 -5.28 2.46
CA ALA A 25 9.05 -5.33 3.90
C ALA A 25 10.29 -4.50 4.30
N ALA A 26 11.24 -4.31 3.38
CA ALA A 26 12.41 -3.48 3.60
C ALA A 26 12.05 -1.98 3.62
N GLU A 27 11.21 -1.53 2.69
CA GLU A 27 10.72 -0.14 2.65
C GLU A 27 9.81 0.16 3.84
N GLU A 28 8.97 -0.80 4.24
CA GLU A 28 8.13 -0.68 5.43
C GLU A 28 8.96 -0.53 6.71
N ALA A 29 10.09 -1.24 6.81
CA ALA A 29 11.01 -1.11 7.94
C ALA A 29 11.83 0.20 7.94
N MET A 30 12.14 0.74 6.74
CA MET A 30 12.84 2.02 6.58
C MET A 30 11.93 3.22 6.87
N GLY A 31 10.62 3.07 6.67
CA GLY A 31 9.61 4.12 6.87
C GLY A 31 9.20 4.78 5.56
N LEU A 32 7.89 4.96 5.36
CA LEU A 32 7.31 5.44 4.11
C LEU A 32 7.70 6.89 3.78
N ASP A 33 7.96 7.72 4.79
CA ASP A 33 8.39 9.10 4.58
C ASP A 33 9.77 9.13 3.88
N LEU A 34 10.67 8.24 4.30
CA LEU A 34 11.99 8.08 3.69
C LEU A 34 11.94 7.31 2.36
N SER A 35 11.09 6.28 2.26
CA SER A 35 11.08 5.40 1.09
C SER A 35 10.21 5.89 -0.07
N GLN A 36 9.09 6.57 0.21
CA GLN A 36 8.11 7.00 -0.79
C GLN A 36 8.04 8.52 -0.96
N HIS A 37 8.44 9.31 0.04
CA HIS A 37 8.30 10.77 -0.01
C HIS A 37 9.63 11.53 -0.07
N ASP A 38 10.79 10.85 -0.09
CA ASP A 38 12.14 11.44 -0.10
C ASP A 38 12.31 12.59 0.93
N GLU A 39 11.51 12.53 2.01
CA GLU A 39 11.44 13.54 3.05
C GLU A 39 11.97 12.92 4.34
N ARG A 40 13.13 13.40 4.81
CA ARG A 40 13.60 13.12 6.17
C ARG A 40 12.77 13.94 7.13
N ALA A 41 11.79 13.30 7.78
CA ALA A 41 10.87 13.94 8.73
C ALA A 41 11.54 14.64 9.94
N TYR A 42 12.85 14.43 10.16
CA TYR A 42 13.62 15.16 11.17
C TYR A 42 14.98 15.61 10.64
N SER A 43 15.26 16.91 10.85
CA SER A 43 16.60 17.49 10.89
C SER A 43 17.28 17.17 12.22
#